data_AF-A0A353C6M2-F1
#
_entry.id   AF-A0A353C6M2-F1
#
_cell.length_a   1.000
_cell.length_b   1.000
_cell.length_c   1.000
_cell.angle_alpha   90.00
_cell.angle_beta   90.00
_cell.angle_gamma   90.00
#
_symmetry.space_group_name_H-M   'P 1'
#
loop_
_entity.id
_entity.type
_entity.pdbx_description
1 polymer ?
#
loop_
_entity_poly.entity_id
_entity_poly.type
_entity_poly.pdbx_seq_one_letter_code
_entity_poly.pdbx_strand_id
1 'polypeptide(L)' 'MTIDYNDRRFRAASNSINGEVGSETRFHYHQKGDIVWGEYGDGEIVFGTLIAKVLSDGSLDMRYQHVNSKGTLMTG' A
#
# COMPACT_ATOMS: atom_id res chain seq x y z
N MET A 1 7.22 -19.78 2.30
CA MET A 1 7.31 -19.42 0.87
C MET A 1 7.64 -17.94 0.80
N THR A 2 8.68 -17.55 0.07
CA THR A 2 9.02 -16.13 -0.13
C THR A 2 8.08 -15.57 -1.20
N ILE A 3 7.28 -14.58 -0.84
CA ILE A 3 6.42 -13.88 -1.81
C ILE A 3 7.30 -12.88 -2.57
N ASP A 4 7.26 -12.94 -3.90
CA ASP A 4 7.80 -11.91 -4.77
C ASP A 4 6.69 -10.91 -5.09
N TYR A 5 6.79 -9.68 -4.61
CA TYR A 5 5.79 -8.63 -4.80
C TYR A 5 6.02 -7.82 -6.09
N ASN A 6 7.11 -8.04 -6.81
CA ASN A 6 7.47 -7.19 -7.94
C ASN A 6 6.46 -7.31 -9.10
N ASP A 7 6.05 -6.16 -9.63
CA ASP A 7 5.03 -5.99 -10.67
C ASP A 7 3.65 -6.60 -10.33
N ARG A 8 3.43 -6.93 -9.05
CA ARG A 8 2.14 -7.45 -8.62
C ARG A 8 1.17 -6.31 -8.33
N ARG A 9 -0.08 -6.52 -8.74
CA ARG A 9 -1.19 -5.63 -8.43
C ARG A 9 -2.09 -6.28 -7.41
N PHE A 10 -2.30 -5.60 -6.29
CA PHE A 10 -3.22 -6.05 -5.25
C PHE A 10 -4.36 -5.04 -5.10
N ARG A 11 -5.47 -5.54 -4.57
CA ARG A 11 -6.64 -4.75 -4.24
C ARG A 11 -6.91 -4.96 -2.76
N ALA A 12 -7.31 -3.90 -2.06
CA ALA A 12 -7.70 -4.04 -0.66
C ALA A 12 -8.88 -5.03 -0.56
N ALA A 13 -8.69 -6.11 0.22
CA ALA A 13 -9.73 -7.11 0.46
C ALA A 13 -10.74 -6.63 1.52
N SER A 14 -10.27 -5.84 2.48
CA SER A 14 -11.07 -5.23 3.54
C SER A 14 -10.33 -4.01 4.07
N ASN A 15 -11.05 -2.94 4.38
CA ASN A 15 -10.50 -1.76 5.04
C ASN A 15 -11.07 -1.66 6.45
N SER A 16 -10.31 -1.03 7.33
CA SER A 16 -10.81 -0.61 8.64
C SER A 16 -12.03 0.29 8.45
N ILE A 17 -12.98 0.28 9.40
CA ILE A 17 -14.22 1.07 9.34
C ILE A 17 -13.97 2.58 9.07
N ASN A 18 -12.77 3.07 9.40
CA ASN A 18 -12.33 4.46 9.21
C ASN A 18 -11.22 4.63 8.15
N GLY A 19 -10.91 3.60 7.35
CA GLY A 19 -9.87 3.66 6.33
C GLY A 19 -10.41 4.23 5.00
N GLU A 20 -9.73 5.22 4.45
CA GLU A 20 -10.07 5.83 3.14
C GLU A 20 -9.68 4.95 1.95
N VAL A 21 -8.91 3.88 2.19
CA VAL A 21 -8.72 2.82 1.20
C VAL A 21 -10.09 2.18 0.98
N GLY A 22 -10.51 2.05 -0.28
CA GLY A 22 -11.74 1.35 -0.70
C GLY A 22 -11.43 0.09 -1.51
N SER A 23 -12.46 -0.68 -1.88
CA SER A 23 -12.34 -1.84 -2.79
C SER A 23 -11.79 -1.47 -4.17
N GLU A 24 -11.87 -0.20 -4.55
CA GLU A 24 -11.38 0.30 -5.84
C GLU A 24 -9.88 0.59 -5.84
N THR A 25 -9.26 0.71 -4.66
CA THR A 25 -7.85 1.06 -4.53
C THR A 25 -6.97 -0.06 -5.07
N ARG A 26 -6.21 0.24 -6.12
CA ARG A 26 -5.25 -0.68 -6.71
C ARG A 26 -3.85 -0.29 -6.28
N PHE A 27 -3.14 -1.26 -5.74
CA PHE A 27 -1.76 -1.11 -5.32
C PHE A 27 -0.86 -1.75 -6.37
N HIS A 28 0.11 -1.01 -6.87
CA HIS A 28 1.16 -1.54 -7.72
C HIS A 28 2.44 -1.66 -6.91
N TYR A 29 2.92 -2.90 -6.74
CA TYR A 29 4.06 -3.19 -5.90
C TYR A 29 5.34 -3.43 -6.70
N HIS A 30 6.45 -3.09 -6.05
CA HIS A 30 7.81 -3.28 -6.48
C HIS A 30 8.61 -3.88 -5.33
N GLN A 31 9.61 -4.69 -5.65
CA GLN A 31 10.46 -5.31 -4.63
C GLN A 31 11.93 -5.31 -5.04
N LYS A 32 12.80 -5.03 -4.06
CA LYS A 32 14.25 -5.18 -4.17
C LYS A 32 14.80 -5.77 -2.87
N GLY A 33 15.18 -7.04 -2.90
CA GLY A 33 15.62 -7.75 -1.70
C GLY A 33 14.48 -7.88 -0.69
N ASP A 34 14.73 -7.41 0.53
CA ASP A 34 13.76 -7.34 1.63
C ASP A 34 12.97 -6.01 1.67
N ILE A 35 13.14 -5.12 0.69
CA ILE A 35 12.40 -3.87 0.58
C ILE A 35 11.28 -4.02 -0.44
N VAL A 36 10.07 -3.67 -0.03
CA VAL A 36 8.87 -3.62 -0.86
C VAL A 36 8.34 -2.20 -0.85
N TRP A 37 7.91 -1.67 -1.99
CA TRP A 37 7.21 -0.39 -2.04
C TRP A 37 6.11 -0.46 -3.08
N GLY A 38 5.18 0.48 -3.01
CA GLY A 38 4.12 0.54 -4.00
C GLY A 38 3.44 1.88 -4.07
N GLU A 39 2.79 2.08 -5.20
CA GLU A 39 1.96 3.24 -5.50
C GLU A 39 0.50 2.79 -5.54
N TYR A 40 -0.39 3.63 -5.05
CA TYR A 40 -1.82 3.39 -5.09
C TYR A 40 -2.60 4.69 -5.24
N GLY A 41 -3.80 4.55 -5.76
CA GLY A 41 -4.76 5.63 -5.95
C GLY A 41 -6.10 5.03 -6.32
N ASP A 42 -7.03 5.89 -6.72
CA ASP A 42 -8.46 5.63 -6.99
C ASP A 42 -9.38 5.93 -5.81
N GLY A 43 -10.64 6.22 -6.12
CA GLY A 43 -11.67 6.55 -5.14
C GLY A 43 -11.38 7.88 -4.41
N GLU A 44 -11.25 7.81 -3.09
CA GLU A 44 -10.97 8.98 -2.24
C GLU A 44 -9.48 9.32 -2.14
N ILE A 45 -8.60 8.53 -2.75
CA ILE A 45 -7.14 8.72 -2.71
C ILE A 45 -6.67 9.27 -4.05
N VAL A 46 -6.12 10.48 -4.03
CA VAL A 46 -5.56 11.15 -5.21
C VAL A 46 -4.24 10.48 -5.60
N PHE A 47 -3.36 10.29 -4.62
CA PHE A 47 -2.09 9.61 -4.79
C PHE A 47 -1.56 9.12 -3.45
N GLY A 48 -1.12 7.87 -3.41
CA GLY A 48 -0.59 7.22 -2.23
C GLY A 48 0.63 6.38 -2.56
N THR A 49 1.53 6.31 -1.59
CA THR A 49 2.70 5.42 -1.63
C THR A 49 2.83 4.69 -0.32
N LEU A 50 3.41 3.50 -0.38
CA LEU A 50 3.81 2.74 0.80
C LEU A 50 5.22 2.20 0.60
N ILE A 51 5.89 1.95 1.71
CA ILE A 51 7.15 1.23 1.78
C ILE A 51 7.11 0.26 2.94
N ALA A 52 7.68 -0.92 2.76
CA ALA A 52 7.75 -1.94 3.78
C ALA A 52 9.08 -2.68 3.74
N LYS A 53 9.48 -3.16 4.92
CA LYS A 53 10.53 -4.17 5.07
C LYS A 53 9.90 -5.53 5.30
N VAL A 54 10.33 -6.52 4.53
CA VAL A 54 9.97 -7.93 4.70
C VAL A 54 10.77 -8.47 5.87
N LEU A 55 10.09 -8.86 6.94
CA LEU A 55 10.71 -9.50 8.10
C LEU A 55 10.95 -10.99 7.84
N SER A 56 11.77 -11.62 8.69
CA SER A 56 12.17 -13.03 8.52
C SER A 56 11.01 -14.02 8.62
N ASP A 57 9.92 -13.64 9.28
CA ASP A 57 8.68 -14.41 9.40
C ASP A 57 7.72 -14.19 8.22
N GLY A 58 8.08 -13.34 7.26
CA GLY A 58 7.27 -12.97 6.10
C GLY A 58 6.26 -11.86 6.35
N SER A 59 6.23 -11.27 7.55
CA SER A 59 5.44 -10.07 7.83
C SER A 59 6.06 -8.81 7.21
N LEU A 60 5.26 -7.76 7.04
CA LEU A 60 5.68 -6.48 6.49
C LEU A 60 5.65 -5.41 7.59
N ASP A 61 6.80 -4.85 7.92
CA ASP A 61 6.87 -3.59 8.68
C ASP A 61 6.72 -2.44 7.70
N MET A 62 5.56 -1.80 7.69
CA MET A 62 5.09 -0.93 6.61
C MET A 62 4.80 0.48 7.10
N ARG A 63 5.14 1.47 6.27
CA ARG A 63 4.66 2.85 6.36
C ARG A 63 3.98 3.27 5.07
N TYR A 64 3.03 4.19 5.19
CA TYR A 64 2.34 4.77 4.05
C TYR A 64 2.21 6.28 4.19
N GLN A 65 2.03 6.94 3.05
CA GLN A 65 1.50 8.28 2.97
C GLN A 65 0.57 8.40 1.77
N HIS A 66 -0.48 9.21 1.87
CA HIS A 66 -1.28 9.58 0.72
C HIS A 66 -1.91 10.96 0.88
N VAL A 67 -2.35 11.52 -0.24
CA VAL A 67 -3.21 12.69 -0.29
C VAL A 67 -4.61 12.23 -0.66
N ASN A 68 -5.60 12.56 0.17
CA ASN A 68 -6.99 12.24 -0.13
C ASN A 68 -7.64 13.31 -1.03
N SER A 69 -8.88 13.05 -1.46
CA SER A 69 -9.65 13.94 -2.35
C SER A 69 -9.94 15.32 -1.74
N LYS A 70 -9.76 15.48 -0.42
CA LYS A 70 -9.88 16.76 0.29
C LYS A 70 -8.55 17.53 0.34
N GLY A 71 -7.48 16.98 -0.24
CA GLY A 71 -6.14 17.57 -0.19
C GLY A 71 -5.42 17.37 1.15
N THR A 72 -5.94 16.53 2.03
CA THR A 72 -5.33 16.25 3.34
C THR A 72 -4.25 15.19 3.19
N LEU A 73 -3.09 15.47 3.79
CA LEU A 73 -2.01 14.49 3.90
C LEU A 73 -2.30 13.52 5.04
N MET A 74 -2.30 12.23 4.72
CA MET A 74 -2.48 11.12 5.64
C MET A 74 -1.20 10.26 5.65
N THR A 75 -0.80 9.76 6.81
CA THR A 75 0.41 8.94 6.96
C THR A 75 0.28 7.97 8.13
N GLY A 76 1.02 6.86 8.11
CA GLY A 76 1.02 5.81 9.13
C GLY A 76 2.18 4.85 8.97
#